data_AF-A0A4R5LPN4-F1
#
_entry.id   AF-A0A4R5LPN4-F1
#
_cell.length_a   1.000
_cell.length_b   1.000
_cell.length_c   1.000
_cell.angle_alpha   90.00
_cell.angle_beta   90.00
_cell.angle_gamma   90.00
#
_symmetry.space_group_name_H-M   'P 1'
#
loop_
_entity.id
_entity.type
_entity.pdbx_description
1 polymer ?
#
loop_
_entity_poly.entity_id
_entity_poly.type
_entity_poly.pdbx_seq_one_letter_code
_entity_poly.pdbx_strand_id
1 'polypeptide(L)'
;MGTDFQLHRAAVNAAKGIREFQRADDAFVKDKGDAAVRHLNKGLDKFAAALGHLEKSADDAYAKAAKEIDQGNGQLEKCIKAWADGKDSAAESHYEDALVKYDEALDLLDD
;
A
#
# COMPACT_ATOMS: atom_id res chain seq x y z
N MET A 1 16.80 18.31 6.10
CA MET A 1 15.61 17.84 6.83
C MET A 1 15.97 16.49 7.43
N GLY A 2 15.84 16.34 8.75
CA GLY A 2 16.30 15.13 9.46
C GLY A 2 15.45 13.90 9.14
N THR A 3 16.03 12.72 9.38
CA THR A 3 15.45 11.38 9.15
C THR A 3 14.08 11.22 9.79
N ASP A 4 13.89 11.70 11.03
CA ASP A 4 12.62 11.64 11.77
C ASP A 4 11.45 12.29 11.03
N PHE A 5 11.72 13.37 10.30
CA PHE A 5 10.69 14.07 9.54
C PHE A 5 10.27 13.30 8.27
N GLN A 6 11.19 12.55 7.65
CA GLN A 6 10.86 11.66 6.54
C GLN A 6 10.09 10.44 7.03
N LEU A 7 10.50 9.86 8.16
CA LEU A 7 9.79 8.75 8.80
C LEU A 7 8.35 9.11 9.14
N HIS A 8 8.13 10.26 9.78
CA HIS A 8 6.79 10.73 10.09
C HIS A 8 5.92 10.87 8.82
N ARG A 9 6.49 11.38 7.72
CA ARG A 9 5.77 11.49 6.44
C ARG A 9 5.48 10.13 5.84
N ALA A 10 6.40 9.16 5.95
CA ALA A 10 6.18 7.79 5.51
C ALA A 10 4.99 7.17 6.26
N ALA A 11 5.01 7.21 7.60
CA ALA A 11 3.93 6.69 8.43
C ALA A 11 2.57 7.36 8.14
N VAL A 12 2.55 8.69 8.00
CA VAL A 12 1.32 9.43 7.66
C VAL A 12 0.78 9.04 6.28
N ASN A 13 1.64 8.81 5.30
CA ASN A 13 1.21 8.37 3.98
C ASN A 13 0.73 6.91 4.01
N ALA A 14 1.44 6.00 4.67
CA ALA A 14 1.01 4.61 4.84
C ALA A 14 -0.38 4.53 5.51
N ALA A 15 -0.59 5.25 6.61
CA ALA A 15 -1.90 5.31 7.29
C ALA A 15 -3.02 5.84 6.37
N LYS A 16 -2.72 6.83 5.51
CA LYS A 16 -3.67 7.30 4.50
C LYS A 16 -3.95 6.24 3.43
N GLY A 17 -2.95 5.44 3.06
CA GLY A 17 -3.09 4.34 2.12
C GLY A 17 -4.05 3.27 2.64
N ILE A 18 -3.84 2.81 3.88
CA ILE A 18 -4.72 1.84 4.57
C ILE A 18 -6.17 2.34 4.59
N ARG A 19 -6.37 3.63 4.86
CA ARG A 19 -7.72 4.21 4.86
C ARG A 19 -8.38 4.18 3.49
N GLU A 20 -7.61 4.31 2.41
CA GLU A 20 -8.17 4.14 1.07
C GLU A 20 -8.52 2.68 0.78
N PHE A 21 -7.76 1.70 1.30
CA PHE A 21 -8.11 0.27 1.20
C PHE A 21 -9.42 -0.07 1.91
N GLN A 22 -9.63 0.43 3.13
CA GLN A 22 -10.92 0.30 3.82
C GLN A 22 -12.09 0.88 3.01
N ARG A 23 -11.86 1.99 2.30
CA ARG A 23 -12.86 2.60 1.40
C ARG A 23 -13.07 1.76 0.13
N ALA A 24 -12.04 1.07 -0.34
CA ALA A 24 -12.15 0.16 -1.46
C ALA A 24 -13.02 -1.05 -1.08
N ASP A 25 -12.76 -1.66 0.07
CA ASP A 25 -13.55 -2.78 0.60
C ASP A 25 -15.03 -2.37 0.79
N ASP A 26 -15.27 -1.21 1.41
CA ASP A 26 -16.60 -0.63 1.58
C ASP A 26 -17.34 -0.39 0.26
N ALA A 27 -16.61 0.00 -0.79
CA ALA A 27 -17.16 0.22 -2.12
C ALA A 27 -17.46 -1.12 -2.82
N PHE A 28 -16.59 -2.11 -2.63
CA PHE A 28 -16.74 -3.45 -3.17
C PHE A 28 -17.99 -4.15 -2.62
N VAL A 29 -18.20 -4.11 -1.30
CA VAL A 29 -19.40 -4.66 -0.63
C VAL A 29 -20.70 -4.00 -1.11
N LYS A 30 -20.61 -2.77 -1.64
CA LYS A 30 -21.75 -2.01 -2.19
C LYS A 30 -21.91 -2.16 -3.70
N ASP A 31 -21.21 -3.11 -4.33
CA ASP A 31 -21.22 -3.36 -5.77
C ASP A 31 -20.79 -2.11 -6.59
N LYS A 32 -19.83 -1.35 -6.06
CA LYS A 32 -19.27 -0.14 -6.70
C LYS A 32 -17.83 -0.38 -7.13
N GLY A 33 -17.64 -1.32 -8.04
CA GLY A 33 -16.35 -1.73 -8.59
C GLY A 33 -15.42 -0.57 -8.98
N ASP A 34 -15.89 0.35 -9.82
CA ASP A 34 -15.10 1.52 -10.25
C ASP A 34 -14.64 2.40 -9.08
N ALA A 35 -15.49 2.56 -8.06
CA ALA A 35 -15.13 3.31 -6.88
C ALA A 35 -14.09 2.56 -6.03
N ALA A 36 -14.20 1.23 -5.93
CA ALA A 36 -13.22 0.39 -5.25
C ALA A 36 -11.85 0.52 -5.92
N VAL A 37 -11.76 0.38 -7.24
CA VAL A 37 -10.50 0.55 -7.99
C VAL A 37 -9.93 1.95 -7.83
N ARG A 38 -10.77 2.99 -7.85
CA ARG A 38 -10.30 4.36 -7.60
C ARG A 38 -9.67 4.51 -6.21
N HIS A 39 -10.22 3.84 -5.20
CA HIS A 39 -9.67 3.83 -3.86
C HIS A 39 -8.37 3.01 -3.78
N LEU A 40 -8.29 1.84 -4.42
CA LEU A 40 -7.05 1.06 -4.52
C LEU A 40 -5.91 1.88 -5.16
N ASN A 41 -6.17 2.56 -6.28
CA ASN A 41 -5.19 3.44 -6.92
C ASN A 41 -4.71 4.57 -6.00
N LYS A 42 -5.63 5.20 -5.26
CA LYS A 42 -5.24 6.23 -4.28
C LYS A 42 -4.39 5.65 -3.15
N GLY A 43 -4.71 4.44 -2.69
CA GLY A 43 -3.92 3.76 -1.67
C GLY A 43 -2.51 3.46 -2.17
N LEU A 44 -2.39 2.94 -3.39
CA LEU A 44 -1.12 2.74 -4.09
C LEU A 44 -0.29 4.03 -4.15
N ASP A 45 -0.89 5.15 -4.57
CA ASP A 45 -0.21 6.46 -4.61
C ASP A 45 0.32 6.88 -3.23
N LYS A 46 -0.40 6.55 -2.15
CA LYS A 46 0.04 6.86 -0.78
C LYS A 46 1.20 5.98 -0.35
N PHE A 47 1.16 4.69 -0.64
CA PHE A 47 2.26 3.78 -0.31
C PHE A 47 3.50 4.07 -1.16
N ALA A 48 3.36 4.43 -2.44
CA ALA A 48 4.47 4.93 -3.26
C ALA A 48 5.09 6.22 -2.68
N ALA A 49 4.27 7.13 -2.13
CA ALA A 49 4.78 8.30 -1.44
C ALA A 49 5.51 7.93 -0.13
N ALA A 50 5.01 6.94 0.62
CA ALA A 50 5.68 6.44 1.83
C ALA A 50 7.03 5.81 1.49
N LEU A 51 7.09 4.98 0.44
CA LEU A 51 8.31 4.39 -0.10
C LEU A 51 9.37 5.45 -0.38
N GLY A 52 9.01 6.49 -1.15
CA GLY A 52 9.93 7.57 -1.49
C GLY A 52 10.42 8.42 -0.31
N HIS A 53 9.83 8.27 0.89
CA HIS A 53 10.34 8.84 2.14
C HIS A 53 11.30 7.89 2.85
N LEU A 54 11.02 6.58 2.84
CA LEU A 54 11.83 5.55 3.48
C LEU A 54 13.13 5.25 2.74
N GLU A 55 13.12 5.21 1.40
CA GLU A 55 14.32 4.99 0.57
C GLU A 55 15.40 6.05 0.78
N LYS A 56 15.04 7.21 1.33
CA LYS A 56 15.97 8.30 1.64
C LYS A 56 16.62 8.15 3.02
N SER A 57 16.25 7.11 3.77
CA SER A 57 16.87 6.79 5.04
C SER A 57 18.16 6.00 4.84
N ALA A 58 19.13 6.21 5.74
CA ALA A 58 20.33 5.37 5.85
C ALA A 58 20.15 4.22 6.87
N ASP A 59 18.96 4.09 7.46
CA ASP A 59 18.63 3.06 8.45
C ASP A 59 18.20 1.75 7.77
N ASP A 60 18.79 0.63 8.18
CA ASP A 60 18.53 -0.70 7.65
C ASP A 60 17.07 -1.15 7.84
N ALA A 61 16.42 -0.78 8.96
CA ALA A 61 15.01 -1.10 9.19
C ALA A 61 14.11 -0.37 8.18
N TYR A 62 14.39 0.90 7.91
CA TYR A 62 13.61 1.68 6.94
C TYR A 62 13.88 1.24 5.50
N ALA A 63 15.09 0.76 5.19
CA ALA A 63 15.37 0.12 3.90
C ALA A 63 14.60 -1.19 3.72
N LYS A 64 14.45 -2.00 4.78
CA LYS A 64 13.60 -3.21 4.74
C LYS A 64 12.12 -2.84 4.59
N ALA A 65 11.63 -1.88 5.36
CA ALA A 65 10.25 -1.39 5.25
C ALA A 65 9.96 -0.85 3.84
N ALA A 66 10.88 -0.10 3.26
CA ALA A 66 10.80 0.35 1.85
C ALA A 66 10.65 -0.84 0.90
N LYS A 67 11.48 -1.88 1.05
CA LYS A 67 11.40 -3.08 0.20
C LYS A 67 10.04 -3.80 0.31
N GLU A 68 9.51 -3.94 1.52
CA GLU A 68 8.19 -4.57 1.71
C GLU A 68 7.06 -3.69 1.11
N ILE A 69 7.12 -2.36 1.26
CA ILE A 69 6.17 -1.44 0.58
C ILE A 69 6.25 -1.59 -0.95
N ASP A 70 7.44 -1.65 -1.53
CA ASP A 70 7.61 -1.81 -2.97
C ASP A 70 7.01 -3.14 -3.48
N GLN A 71 7.23 -4.23 -2.73
CA GLN A 71 6.61 -5.52 -3.03
C GLN A 71 5.08 -5.47 -2.91
N GLY A 72 4.55 -4.82 -1.87
CA GLY A 72 3.12 -4.62 -1.68
C GLY A 72 2.50 -3.80 -2.83
N ASN A 73 3.16 -2.73 -3.25
CA ASN A 73 2.76 -1.93 -4.42
C ASN A 73 2.68 -2.78 -5.68
N GLY A 74 3.69 -3.61 -5.94
CA GLY A 74 3.69 -4.50 -7.09
C GLY A 74 2.57 -5.54 -7.07
N GLN A 75 2.15 -6.01 -5.89
CA GLN A 75 0.99 -6.90 -5.77
C GLN A 75 -0.33 -6.14 -5.97
N LEU A 76 -0.44 -4.93 -5.41
CA LEU A 76 -1.62 -4.09 -5.58
C LEU A 76 -1.86 -3.68 -7.04
N GLU A 77 -0.80 -3.38 -7.79
CA GLU A 77 -0.89 -3.15 -9.24
C GLU A 77 -1.42 -4.37 -10.00
N LYS A 78 -0.97 -5.57 -9.63
CA LYS A 78 -1.50 -6.83 -10.20
C LYS A 78 -2.95 -7.04 -9.81
N CYS A 79 -3.35 -6.73 -8.58
CA CYS A 79 -4.75 -6.75 -8.15
C CYS A 79 -5.61 -5.85 -9.04
N ILE A 80 -5.24 -4.58 -9.18
CA ILE A 80 -5.97 -3.60 -10.01
C ILE A 80 -6.09 -4.09 -11.46
N LYS A 81 -5.00 -4.63 -12.03
CA LYS A 81 -5.01 -5.18 -13.39
C LYS A 81 -5.87 -6.43 -13.52
N ALA A 82 -5.77 -7.37 -12.58
CA ALA A 82 -6.58 -8.59 -12.58
C ALA A 82 -8.07 -8.26 -12.47
N TRP A 83 -8.43 -7.26 -11.67
CA TRP A 83 -9.78 -6.75 -11.56
C TRP A 83 -10.28 -6.16 -12.88
N ALA A 84 -9.49 -5.31 -13.53
CA ALA A 84 -9.83 -4.75 -14.84
C ALA A 84 -10.00 -5.81 -15.95
N ASP A 85 -9.31 -6.95 -15.82
CA ASP A 85 -9.43 -8.12 -16.70
C ASP A 85 -10.61 -9.04 -16.34
N GLY A 86 -11.38 -8.75 -15.28
CA GLY A 86 -12.48 -9.60 -14.79
C GLY A 86 -12.02 -10.90 -14.12
N LYS A 87 -10.80 -10.92 -13.56
CA LYS A 87 -10.19 -12.07 -12.88
C LYS A 87 -10.28 -11.91 -11.37
N ASP A 88 -11.50 -11.93 -10.83
CA ASP A 88 -11.77 -11.55 -9.44
C ASP A 88 -10.96 -12.36 -8.41
N SER A 89 -10.88 -13.69 -8.55
CA SER A 89 -10.09 -14.52 -7.61
C SER A 89 -8.58 -14.21 -7.63
N ALA A 90 -8.05 -13.82 -8.80
CA ALA A 90 -6.65 -13.41 -8.89
C ALA A 90 -6.47 -11.99 -8.30
N ALA A 91 -7.45 -11.11 -8.47
CA ALA A 91 -7.43 -9.79 -7.87
C ALA A 91 -7.45 -9.85 -6.35
N GLU A 92 -8.31 -10.69 -5.78
CA GLU A 92 -8.40 -10.95 -4.34
C GLU A 92 -7.08 -11.49 -3.78
N SER A 93 -6.52 -12.54 -4.39
CA SER A 93 -5.23 -13.10 -3.96
C SER A 93 -4.09 -12.08 -3.99
N HIS A 94 -4.01 -11.27 -5.06
CA HIS A 94 -3.01 -10.20 -5.13
C HIS A 94 -3.25 -9.08 -4.11
N TYR A 95 -4.50 -8.81 -3.74
CA TYR A 95 -4.81 -7.82 -2.71
C TYR A 95 -4.38 -8.32 -1.33
N GLU A 96 -4.68 -9.57 -0.98
CA GLU A 96 -4.23 -10.18 0.28
C GLU A 96 -2.69 -10.18 0.38
N ASP A 97 -1.99 -10.59 -0.70
CA ASP A 97 -0.53 -10.53 -0.77
C ASP A 97 0.00 -9.11 -0.54
N ALA A 98 -0.68 -8.08 -1.08
CA ALA A 98 -0.28 -6.69 -0.89
C ALA A 98 -0.44 -6.25 0.56
N LEU A 99 -1.55 -6.61 1.21
CA LEU A 99 -1.82 -6.29 2.61
C LEU A 99 -0.78 -6.91 3.54
N VAL A 100 -0.43 -8.18 3.35
CA VAL A 100 0.63 -8.85 4.12
C VAL A 100 1.94 -8.06 4.04
N LYS A 101 2.32 -7.61 2.84
CA LYS A 101 3.53 -6.83 2.63
C LYS A 101 3.49 -5.45 3.29
N TYR A 102 2.33 -4.81 3.28
CA TYR A 102 2.17 -3.53 3.97
C TYR A 102 2.19 -3.69 5.50
N ASP A 103 1.62 -4.77 6.05
CA ASP A 103 1.70 -5.06 7.48
C ASP A 103 3.16 -5.33 7.91
N GLU A 104 3.90 -6.17 7.16
CA GLU A 104 5.33 -6.41 7.40
C GLU A 104 6.15 -5.11 7.36
N ALA A 105 5.83 -4.19 6.45
CA ALA A 105 6.47 -2.89 6.39
C ALA A 105 6.16 -2.00 7.60
N LEU A 106 4.92 -2.06 8.11
CA LEU A 106 4.49 -1.25 9.25
C LEU A 106 5.09 -1.77 10.57
N ASP A 107 5.18 -3.08 10.74
CA ASP A 107 5.84 -3.70 11.90
C ASP A 107 7.30 -3.23 11.99
N LEU A 108 8.01 -3.20 10.86
CA LEU A 108 9.39 -2.69 10.78
C LEU A 108 9.53 -1.19 11.08
N LEU A 109 8.43 -0.42 11.07
CA LEU A 109 8.42 1.00 11.39
C LEU A 109 7.99 1.27 12.84
N ASP A 110 7.45 0.27 13.55
CA ASP A 110 7.02 0.33 14.95
C ASP A 110 8.12 -0.13 15.94
N ASP A 111 9.10 -0.91 15.46
CA ASP A 111 10.31 -1.36 16.19
C ASP A 111 11.35 -0.25 16.44
#